data_AF-A0A819TPZ7-F1
#
_entry.id   AF-A0A819TPZ7-F1
#
_cell.length_a   1.000
_cell.length_b   1.000
_cell.length_c   1.000
_cell.angle_alpha   90.00
_cell.angle_beta   90.00
_cell.angle_gamma   90.00
#
_symmetry.space_group_name_H-M   'P 1'
#
loop_
_entity.id
_entity.type
_entity.pdbx_description
1 polymer ?
#
loop_
_entity_poly.entity_id
_entity_poly.type
_entity_poly.pdbx_seq_one_letter_code
_entity_poly.pdbx_strand_id
1 'polypeptide(L)'
;MILSCTGTSALKNNDSTWARWITTACDLFLSILLGFGLSSLINYYQQRKVKSILQVSTEQIMSKCERKLKFNKHIPQKTLSEFVPLQPYRAIVIRQQTSPVIVNELIIEARKTNKFTIHPYDYKSSGDHYLEIEFLQQSSSIIISIEIFHQQNLLFERIDDFLSIILHPSNMIYTWKDFDKNLIDYQSYQVFLNGDINQCHFVNVQNCFKTWYNTTFGHNQNCNQLLDFNDIDDPLCSCSHRPVKCPTEQWSLTNAIAYTFHQNFSNGSTSSKTCPAITKLFNIIQNNWTRQQIEYFRKQCHINSPNG
;
A
#
# COMPACT_ATOMS: atom_id res chain seq x y z
N MET A 1 26.30 85.81 42.31
CA MET A 1 25.46 86.89 41.78
C MET A 1 26.12 87.44 40.53
N ILE A 2 25.84 86.86 39.36
CA ILE A 2 25.85 87.56 38.06
C ILE A 2 24.69 86.94 37.28
N LEU A 3 23.65 87.75 37.09
CA LEU A 3 22.59 87.55 36.12
C LEU A 3 23.13 87.97 34.75
N SER A 4 22.90 87.17 33.72
CA SER A 4 22.63 87.74 32.40
C SER A 4 21.56 86.93 31.68
N CYS A 5 20.40 87.53 31.59
CA CYS A 5 19.37 87.25 30.61
C CYS A 5 19.88 87.50 29.19
N THR A 6 19.37 86.71 28.24
CA THR A 6 18.99 87.00 26.84
C THR A 6 18.97 85.64 26.14
N GLY A 7 18.03 85.25 25.30
CA GLY A 7 16.94 85.96 24.63
C GLY A 7 16.65 85.16 23.36
N THR A 8 15.41 84.72 23.21
CA THR A 8 14.67 84.59 21.93
C THR A 8 15.38 84.03 20.69
N SER A 9 14.97 82.83 20.26
CA SER A 9 14.54 82.59 18.87
C SER A 9 13.80 81.25 18.76
N ALA A 10 12.57 81.25 19.28
CA ALA A 10 11.54 80.34 18.81
C ALA A 10 11.02 80.89 17.48
N LEU A 11 11.44 80.31 16.35
CA LEU A 11 10.69 80.22 15.08
C LEU A 11 11.57 79.56 14.02
N LYS A 12 10.96 78.66 13.24
CA LYS A 12 11.49 77.85 12.13
C LYS A 12 12.22 76.56 12.51
N ASN A 13 11.43 75.51 12.77
CA ASN A 13 11.78 74.18 12.24
C ASN A 13 10.57 73.25 12.03
N ASN A 14 9.36 73.80 11.82
CA ASN A 14 8.19 73.00 11.47
C ASN A 14 8.17 72.52 10.01
N ASP A 15 9.06 73.02 9.15
CA ASP A 15 9.23 72.50 7.78
C ASP A 15 10.03 71.20 7.75
N SER A 16 10.61 70.76 8.89
CA SER A 16 11.49 69.59 8.95
C SER A 16 10.79 68.27 9.30
N THR A 17 9.60 68.31 9.89
CA THR A 17 8.89 67.08 10.31
C THR A 17 8.17 66.42 9.14
N TRP A 18 7.49 67.21 8.30
CA TRP A 18 6.79 66.69 7.13
C TRP A 18 7.75 66.09 6.10
N ALA A 19 8.88 66.75 5.83
CA ALA A 19 9.92 66.22 4.96
C ALA A 19 10.49 64.88 5.47
N ARG A 20 10.69 64.72 6.79
CA ARG A 20 11.14 63.46 7.40
C ARG A 20 10.10 62.34 7.31
N TRP A 21 8.81 62.66 7.45
CA TRP A 21 7.74 61.68 7.27
C TRP A 21 7.64 61.22 5.81
N ILE A 22 7.82 62.13 4.85
CA ILE A 22 7.85 61.76 3.42
C ILE A 22 9.04 60.89 3.08
N THR A 23 10.25 61.24 3.54
CA THR A 23 11.43 60.40 3.27
C THR A 23 11.25 59.01 3.87
N THR A 24 10.72 58.92 5.10
CA THR A 24 10.43 57.64 5.75
C THR A 24 9.38 56.83 4.98
N ALA A 25 8.32 57.48 4.47
CA ALA A 25 7.30 56.83 3.66
C ALA A 25 7.86 56.34 2.31
N CYS A 26 8.72 57.13 1.65
CA CYS A 26 9.41 56.75 0.43
C CYS A 26 10.36 55.56 0.65
N ASP A 27 11.13 55.56 1.74
CA ASP A 27 12.06 54.48 2.07
C ASP A 27 11.30 53.17 2.39
N LEU A 28 10.18 53.27 3.11
CA LEU A 28 9.30 52.13 3.38
C LEU A 28 8.70 51.58 2.09
N PHE A 29 8.20 52.46 1.21
CA PHE A 29 7.63 52.07 -0.08
C PHE A 29 8.68 51.40 -0.98
N LEU A 30 9.89 51.95 -1.05
CA LEU A 30 11.00 51.37 -1.80
C LEU A 30 11.40 49.99 -1.25
N SER A 31 11.45 49.85 0.09
CA SER A 31 11.75 48.57 0.75
C SER A 31 10.69 47.51 0.45
N ILE A 32 9.41 47.90 0.42
CA ILE A 32 8.29 47.02 0.06
C ILE A 32 8.42 46.58 -1.41
N LEU A 33 8.70 47.50 -2.33
CA LEU A 33 8.90 47.18 -3.74
C LEU A 33 10.09 46.23 -3.97
N LEU A 34 11.20 46.46 -3.28
CA LEU A 34 12.36 45.55 -3.32
C LEU A 34 12.01 44.16 -2.78
N GLY A 35 11.23 44.10 -1.70
CA GLY A 35 10.72 42.84 -1.14
C GLY A 35 9.85 42.07 -2.13
N PHE A 36 8.92 42.74 -2.80
CA PHE A 36 8.08 42.12 -3.84
C PHE A 36 8.91 41.68 -5.06
N GLY A 37 9.91 42.46 -5.46
CA GLY A 37 10.83 42.11 -6.55
C GLY A 37 11.62 40.84 -6.24
N LEU A 38 12.23 40.75 -5.05
CA LEU A 38 12.97 39.57 -4.60
C LEU A 38 12.07 38.33 -4.48
N SER A 39 10.88 38.48 -3.90
CA SER A 39 9.91 37.38 -3.77
C SER A 39 9.48 36.84 -5.14
N SER A 40 9.17 37.74 -6.09
CA SER A 40 8.80 37.37 -7.46
C SER A 40 9.94 36.64 -8.18
N LEU A 41 11.18 37.10 -7.99
CA LEU A 41 12.37 36.46 -8.55
C LEU A 41 12.57 35.04 -7.99
N ILE A 42 12.44 34.86 -6.67
CA ILE A 42 12.54 33.54 -6.02
C ILE A 42 11.47 32.60 -6.56
N ASN A 43 10.22 33.06 -6.64
CA ASN A 43 9.11 32.25 -7.14
C ASN A 43 9.32 31.86 -8.61
N TYR A 44 9.80 32.79 -9.45
CA TYR A 44 10.17 32.50 -10.84
C TYR A 44 11.23 31.40 -10.96
N TYR A 45 12.30 31.45 -10.15
CA TYR A 45 13.33 30.41 -10.15
C TYR A 45 12.82 29.06 -9.63
N GLN A 46 11.96 29.06 -8.61
CA GLN A 46 11.32 27.83 -8.12
C GLN A 46 10.43 27.20 -9.20
N GLN A 47 9.57 27.99 -9.85
CA GLN A 47 8.71 27.51 -10.94
C GLN A 47 9.52 26.98 -12.12
N ARG A 48 10.60 27.66 -12.51
CA ARG A 48 11.48 27.21 -13.59
C ARG A 48 12.17 25.90 -13.25
N LYS A 49 12.63 25.73 -12.01
CA LYS A 49 13.24 24.48 -11.52
C LYS A 49 12.24 23.33 -11.48
N VAL A 50 11.02 23.58 -11.01
CA VAL A 50 9.93 22.58 -11.03
C VAL A 50 9.60 22.18 -12.47
N LYS A 51 9.47 23.16 -13.39
CA LYS A 51 9.21 22.89 -14.80
C LYS A 51 10.33 22.10 -15.47
N SER A 52 11.59 22.40 -15.18
CA SER A 52 12.73 21.63 -15.72
C SER A 52 12.78 20.21 -15.18
N ILE A 53 12.51 20.01 -13.89
CA ILE A 53 12.43 18.66 -13.28
C ILE A 53 11.29 17.87 -13.90
N LEU A 54 10.12 18.50 -14.10
CA LEU A 54 8.98 17.87 -14.73
C LEU A 54 9.25 17.51 -16.20
N GLN A 55 9.84 18.40 -17.00
CA GLN A 55 10.17 18.12 -18.41
C GLN A 55 11.20 17.01 -18.59
N VAL A 56 12.27 17.01 -17.77
CA VAL A 56 13.27 15.93 -17.77
C VAL A 56 12.61 14.60 -17.37
N SER A 57 11.68 14.64 -16.41
CA SER A 57 10.90 13.46 -16.01
C SER A 57 10.00 12.96 -17.14
N THR A 58 9.25 13.83 -17.85
CA THR A 58 8.37 13.39 -18.94
C THR A 58 9.13 12.84 -20.13
N GLU A 59 10.26 13.44 -20.54
CA GLU A 59 11.07 12.91 -21.64
C GLU A 59 11.76 11.58 -21.27
N GLN A 60 12.22 11.44 -20.02
CA GLN A 60 12.74 10.17 -19.53
C GLN A 60 11.65 9.10 -19.41
N ILE A 61 10.43 9.47 -19.01
CA ILE A 61 9.27 8.56 -18.96
C ILE A 61 8.84 8.15 -20.37
N MET A 62 8.74 9.10 -21.31
CA MET A 62 8.33 8.81 -22.70
C MET A 62 9.36 7.97 -23.45
N SER A 63 10.65 8.30 -23.33
CA SER A 63 11.71 7.48 -23.93
C SER A 63 11.82 6.09 -23.30
N LYS A 64 11.49 5.93 -22.01
CA LYS A 64 11.29 4.61 -21.38
C LYS A 64 10.05 3.90 -21.92
N CYS A 65 8.94 4.61 -22.13
CA CYS A 65 7.68 4.03 -22.64
C CYS A 65 7.79 3.53 -24.09
N GLU A 66 8.47 4.27 -24.98
CA GLU A 66 8.67 3.84 -26.37
C GLU A 66 9.62 2.64 -26.49
N ARG A 67 10.61 2.51 -25.60
CA ARG A 67 11.44 1.30 -25.50
C ARG A 67 10.64 0.10 -24.97
N LYS A 68 9.73 0.31 -24.01
CA LYS A 68 8.83 -0.72 -23.46
C LYS A 68 7.89 -1.30 -24.53
N LEU A 69 7.36 -0.49 -25.44
CA LEU A 69 6.46 -0.96 -26.51
C LEU A 69 7.15 -1.80 -27.60
N LYS A 70 8.46 -1.61 -27.81
CA LYS A 70 9.22 -2.37 -28.82
C LYS A 70 9.81 -3.68 -28.28
N PHE A 71 10.10 -3.79 -26.98
CA PHE A 71 10.62 -5.02 -26.36
C PHE A 71 9.54 -6.02 -25.91
N ASN A 72 8.28 -5.59 -25.79
CA ASN A 72 7.17 -6.44 -25.34
C ASN A 72 6.70 -7.53 -26.33
N LYS A 73 7.34 -7.67 -27.50
CA LYS A 73 6.90 -8.64 -28.53
C LYS A 73 7.52 -10.03 -28.44
N HIS A 74 8.55 -10.27 -27.62
CA HIS A 74 9.31 -11.53 -27.73
C HIS A 74 9.80 -12.24 -26.46
N ILE A 75 9.39 -11.86 -25.25
CA ILE A 75 9.58 -12.78 -24.10
C ILE A 75 8.42 -13.80 -24.16
N PRO A 76 8.68 -15.09 -24.39
CA PRO A 76 7.61 -16.06 -24.49
C PRO A 76 7.01 -16.28 -23.10
N GLN A 77 5.90 -15.60 -22.80
CA GLN A 77 4.91 -16.03 -21.78
C GLN A 77 4.42 -17.48 -22.00
N LYS A 78 4.81 -18.11 -23.11
CA LYS A 78 4.39 -19.43 -23.61
C LYS A 78 4.91 -20.66 -22.82
N THR A 79 5.74 -20.51 -21.78
CA THR A 79 6.30 -21.66 -21.04
C THR A 79 5.78 -21.85 -19.61
N LEU A 80 5.03 -20.90 -19.04
CA LEU A 80 4.50 -21.05 -17.68
C LEU A 80 3.27 -21.96 -17.67
N SER A 81 3.22 -22.88 -16.71
CA SER A 81 2.05 -23.73 -16.46
C SER A 81 0.90 -22.93 -15.84
N GLU A 82 -0.36 -23.38 -15.92
CA GLU A 82 -1.46 -22.67 -15.24
C GLU A 82 -1.28 -22.73 -13.72
N PHE A 83 -1.67 -21.67 -13.00
CA PHE A 83 -1.76 -21.70 -11.55
C PHE A 83 -2.70 -22.81 -11.08
N VAL A 84 -2.20 -23.66 -10.18
CA VAL A 84 -2.96 -24.73 -9.52
C VAL A 84 -2.92 -24.50 -8.00
N PRO A 85 -4.08 -24.40 -7.32
CA PRO A 85 -4.13 -24.25 -5.86
C PRO A 85 -3.55 -25.49 -5.16
N LEU A 86 -3.17 -25.37 -3.88
CA LEU A 86 -2.67 -26.52 -3.12
C LEU A 86 -3.75 -27.57 -2.84
N GLN A 87 -4.99 -27.13 -2.70
CA GLN A 87 -6.12 -27.96 -2.33
C GLN A 87 -7.32 -27.59 -3.21
N PRO A 88 -8.26 -28.53 -3.43
CA PRO A 88 -9.54 -28.18 -4.01
C PRO A 88 -10.24 -27.15 -3.12
N TYR A 89 -11.04 -26.30 -3.75
CA TYR A 89 -11.82 -25.29 -3.04
C TYR A 89 -13.21 -25.14 -3.64
N ARG A 90 -14.14 -24.70 -2.79
CA ARG A 90 -15.44 -24.21 -3.25
C ARG A 90 -15.46 -22.68 -3.19
N ALA A 91 -15.95 -22.04 -4.24
CA ALA A 91 -16.10 -20.59 -4.30
C ALA A 91 -17.56 -20.19 -4.07
N ILE A 92 -17.79 -19.22 -3.19
CA ILE A 92 -19.10 -18.68 -2.85
C ILE A 92 -19.05 -17.16 -3.01
N VAL A 93 -20.05 -16.60 -3.69
CA VAL A 93 -20.18 -15.14 -3.84
C VAL A 93 -21.36 -14.68 -3.01
N ILE A 94 -21.11 -13.72 -2.12
CA ILE A 94 -22.14 -13.06 -1.31
C ILE A 94 -22.41 -11.71 -1.95
N ARG A 95 -23.66 -11.51 -2.38
CA ARG A 95 -24.20 -10.27 -2.94
C ARG A 95 -25.37 -9.80 -2.08
N GLN A 96 -25.87 -8.61 -2.35
CA GLN A 96 -27.01 -8.02 -1.63
C GLN A 96 -28.26 -8.94 -1.60
N GLN A 97 -28.47 -9.78 -2.61
CA GLN A 97 -29.61 -10.70 -2.70
C GLN A 97 -29.33 -12.11 -2.13
N THR A 98 -28.12 -12.35 -1.60
CA THR A 98 -27.76 -13.65 -1.02
C THR A 98 -28.61 -13.94 0.22
N SER A 99 -29.09 -15.18 0.35
CA SER A 99 -29.87 -15.59 1.53
C SER A 99 -29.01 -15.53 2.80
N PRO A 100 -29.49 -14.92 3.91
CA PRO A 100 -28.80 -14.95 5.20
C PRO A 100 -28.51 -16.37 5.71
N VAL A 101 -29.26 -17.38 5.25
CA VAL A 101 -29.03 -18.80 5.60
C VAL A 101 -27.64 -19.26 5.14
N ILE A 102 -27.20 -18.83 3.95
CA ILE A 102 -25.86 -19.17 3.43
C ILE A 102 -24.78 -18.59 4.34
N VAL A 103 -24.96 -17.36 4.83
CA VAL A 103 -24.00 -16.72 5.75
C VAL A 103 -23.97 -17.44 7.11
N ASN A 104 -25.11 -17.92 7.61
CA ASN A 104 -25.15 -18.73 8.83
C ASN A 104 -24.38 -20.05 8.68
N GLU A 105 -24.47 -20.71 7.53
CA GLU A 105 -23.66 -21.90 7.24
C GLU A 105 -22.17 -21.57 7.20
N LEU A 106 -21.80 -20.44 6.60
CA LEU A 106 -20.42 -19.96 6.55
C LEU A 106 -19.87 -19.59 7.92
N ILE A 107 -20.69 -19.04 8.81
CA ILE A 107 -20.35 -18.80 10.22
C ILE A 107 -19.98 -20.11 10.93
N ILE A 108 -20.76 -21.17 10.71
CA ILE A 108 -20.47 -22.50 11.28
C ILE A 108 -19.15 -23.04 10.74
N GLU A 109 -18.88 -22.88 9.44
CA GLU A 109 -17.63 -23.32 8.82
C GLU A 109 -16.42 -22.51 9.28
N ALA A 110 -16.55 -21.19 9.43
CA ALA A 110 -15.46 -20.32 9.88
C ALA A 110 -14.98 -20.70 11.29
N ARG A 111 -15.91 -21.09 12.18
CA ARG A 111 -15.56 -21.56 13.54
C ARG A 111 -14.73 -22.85 13.57
N LYS A 112 -14.62 -23.58 12.45
CA LYS A 112 -13.81 -24.81 12.36
C LYS A 112 -12.34 -24.53 12.08
N THR A 113 -11.96 -23.29 11.79
CA THR A 113 -10.56 -22.90 11.56
C THR A 113 -10.23 -21.61 12.31
N ASN A 114 -8.95 -21.43 12.61
CA ASN A 114 -8.41 -20.20 13.14
C ASN A 114 -7.40 -19.55 12.16
N LYS A 115 -7.42 -19.98 10.90
CA LYS A 115 -6.51 -19.51 9.85
C LYS A 115 -7.31 -19.07 8.64
N PHE A 116 -7.09 -17.82 8.25
CA PHE A 116 -7.78 -17.18 7.14
C PHE A 116 -6.78 -16.51 6.22
N THR A 117 -7.09 -16.45 4.93
CA THR A 117 -6.40 -15.54 4.01
C THR A 117 -7.41 -14.51 3.56
N ILE A 118 -7.06 -13.22 3.65
CA ILE A 118 -7.93 -12.12 3.27
C ILE A 118 -7.27 -11.29 2.18
N HIS A 119 -8.03 -10.96 1.14
CA HIS A 119 -7.60 -10.09 0.06
C HIS A 119 -8.73 -9.11 -0.32
N PRO A 120 -8.53 -7.79 -0.14
CA PRO A 120 -9.43 -6.80 -0.73
C PRO A 120 -9.22 -6.76 -2.25
N TYR A 121 -10.31 -6.82 -3.00
CA TYR A 121 -10.33 -6.87 -4.45
C TYR A 121 -11.26 -5.79 -5.00
N ASP A 122 -10.69 -4.81 -5.70
CA ASP A 122 -11.46 -3.72 -6.30
C ASP A 122 -11.56 -3.93 -7.81
N TYR A 123 -12.79 -4.11 -8.32
CA TYR A 123 -13.02 -4.24 -9.74
C TYR A 123 -13.07 -2.85 -10.39
N LYS A 124 -11.89 -2.37 -10.82
CA LYS A 124 -11.68 -1.01 -11.37
C LYS A 124 -12.68 -0.58 -12.45
N SER A 125 -13.29 -1.52 -13.17
CA SER A 125 -14.23 -1.22 -14.26
C SER A 125 -15.70 -1.18 -13.86
N SER A 126 -16.12 -1.76 -12.73
CA SER A 126 -17.51 -1.66 -12.25
C SER A 126 -17.67 -0.73 -11.06
N GLY A 127 -16.59 -0.44 -10.34
CA GLY A 127 -16.68 0.27 -9.05
C GLY A 127 -17.14 -0.64 -7.90
N ASP A 128 -17.31 -1.93 -8.15
CA ASP A 128 -17.65 -2.89 -7.11
C ASP A 128 -16.39 -3.26 -6.31
N HIS A 129 -16.54 -3.25 -5.00
CA HIS A 129 -15.52 -3.63 -4.04
C HIS A 129 -15.88 -4.99 -3.45
N TYR A 130 -14.90 -5.89 -3.39
CA TYR A 130 -15.08 -7.23 -2.86
C TYR A 130 -14.05 -7.53 -1.77
N LEU A 131 -14.49 -8.13 -0.68
CA LEU A 131 -13.61 -8.77 0.29
C LEU A 131 -13.53 -10.26 -0.01
N GLU A 132 -12.35 -10.74 -0.38
CA GLU A 132 -12.11 -12.16 -0.61
C GLU A 132 -11.52 -12.81 0.64
N ILE A 133 -12.08 -13.94 1.06
CA ILE A 133 -11.71 -14.64 2.29
C ILE A 133 -11.59 -16.13 1.99
N GLU A 134 -10.45 -16.73 2.29
CA GLU A 134 -10.25 -18.17 2.25
C GLU A 134 -10.22 -18.75 3.66
N PHE A 135 -10.97 -19.83 3.88
CA PHE A 135 -10.89 -20.65 5.09
C PHE A 135 -9.86 -21.75 4.85
N LEU A 136 -8.79 -21.77 5.65
CA LEU A 136 -7.78 -22.81 5.54
C LEU A 136 -8.21 -23.99 6.40
N GLN A 137 -8.82 -24.99 5.77
CA GLN A 137 -9.20 -26.26 6.40
C GLN A 137 -8.26 -27.38 5.95
N GLN A 138 -8.32 -28.53 6.61
CA GLN A 138 -7.38 -29.63 6.33
C GLN A 138 -7.63 -30.30 4.96
N SER A 139 -8.90 -30.42 4.54
CA SER A 139 -9.31 -31.22 3.38
C SER A 139 -9.74 -30.42 2.14
N SER A 140 -10.36 -29.25 2.32
CA SER A 140 -10.82 -28.39 1.23
C SER A 140 -10.94 -26.96 1.73
N SER A 141 -10.44 -26.00 0.95
CA SER A 141 -10.65 -24.58 1.26
C SER A 141 -12.06 -24.13 0.89
N ILE A 142 -12.54 -23.09 1.56
CA ILE A 142 -13.75 -22.37 1.18
C ILE A 142 -13.32 -20.94 0.87
N ILE A 143 -13.62 -20.47 -0.34
CA ILE A 143 -13.30 -19.11 -0.77
C ILE A 143 -14.59 -18.34 -0.91
N ILE A 144 -14.65 -17.19 -0.26
CA ILE A 144 -15.83 -16.34 -0.21
C ILE A 144 -15.44 -15.00 -0.80
N SER A 145 -16.22 -14.50 -1.74
CA SER A 145 -16.13 -13.12 -2.22
C SER A 145 -17.37 -12.37 -1.75
N ILE A 146 -17.18 -11.41 -0.85
CA ILE A 146 -18.26 -10.58 -0.30
C ILE A 146 -18.28 -9.26 -1.07
N GLU A 147 -19.34 -9.01 -1.83
CA GLU A 147 -19.62 -7.69 -2.38
C GLU A 147 -19.94 -6.72 -1.23
N ILE A 148 -19.26 -5.58 -1.19
CA ILE A 148 -19.47 -4.58 -0.16
C ILE A 148 -20.72 -3.77 -0.50
N PHE A 149 -21.67 -3.67 0.43
CA PHE A 149 -22.86 -2.85 0.27
C PHE A 149 -23.25 -2.17 1.59
N HIS A 150 -23.86 -0.98 1.49
CA HIS A 150 -24.13 -0.09 2.64
C HIS A 150 -25.55 -0.23 3.22
N GLN A 151 -26.41 -1.04 2.61
CA GLN A 151 -27.79 -1.16 3.08
C GLN A 151 -27.86 -2.04 4.34
N GLN A 152 -28.29 -1.46 5.45
CA GLN A 152 -28.57 -2.19 6.69
C GLN A 152 -29.80 -3.09 6.49
N ASN A 153 -29.56 -4.41 6.50
CA ASN A 153 -30.59 -5.45 6.44
C ASN A 153 -30.10 -6.70 7.20
N LEU A 154 -30.94 -7.73 7.30
CA LEU A 154 -30.58 -8.97 8.00
C LEU A 154 -29.32 -9.64 7.44
N LEU A 155 -29.10 -9.57 6.11
CA LEU A 155 -27.88 -10.12 5.50
C LEU A 155 -26.64 -9.34 5.96
N PHE A 156 -26.73 -8.01 5.99
CA PHE A 156 -25.67 -7.12 6.46
C PHE A 156 -25.27 -7.44 7.90
N GLU A 157 -26.23 -7.58 8.81
CA GLU A 157 -25.97 -7.96 10.21
C GLU A 157 -25.27 -9.32 10.31
N ARG A 158 -25.67 -10.29 9.47
CA ARG A 158 -25.02 -11.61 9.44
C ARG A 158 -23.62 -11.57 8.84
N ILE A 159 -23.35 -10.70 7.89
CA ILE A 159 -22.00 -10.49 7.36
C ILE A 159 -21.12 -9.85 8.45
N ASP A 160 -21.64 -8.90 9.22
CA ASP A 160 -20.90 -8.29 10.33
C ASP A 160 -20.57 -9.32 11.42
N ASP A 161 -21.56 -10.12 11.85
CA ASP A 161 -21.36 -11.28 12.75
C ASP A 161 -20.28 -12.23 12.19
N PHE A 162 -20.38 -12.56 10.91
CA PHE A 162 -19.45 -13.45 10.23
C PHE A 162 -18.02 -12.91 10.20
N LEU A 163 -17.84 -11.64 9.86
CA LEU A 163 -16.53 -10.99 9.84
C LEU A 163 -15.95 -10.85 11.24
N SER A 164 -16.77 -10.62 12.27
CA SER A 164 -16.32 -10.58 13.68
C SER A 164 -15.68 -11.90 14.12
N ILE A 165 -16.19 -13.04 13.61
CA ILE A 165 -15.63 -14.36 13.88
C ILE A 165 -14.27 -14.52 13.21
N ILE A 166 -14.12 -14.06 11.97
CA ILE A 166 -12.87 -14.15 11.20
C ILE A 166 -11.80 -13.23 11.78
N LEU A 167 -12.18 -12.00 12.09
CA LEU A 167 -11.33 -10.94 12.63
C LEU A 167 -11.20 -11.03 14.17
N HIS A 168 -11.48 -12.20 14.75
CA HIS A 168 -11.23 -12.42 16.16
C HIS A 168 -9.70 -12.46 16.43
N PRO A 169 -9.20 -11.86 17.53
CA PRO A 169 -7.76 -11.79 17.82
C PRO A 169 -7.05 -13.15 17.91
N SER A 170 -7.77 -14.22 18.27
CA SER A 170 -7.20 -15.58 18.31
C SER A 170 -6.89 -16.18 16.93
N ASN A 171 -7.35 -15.55 15.85
CA ASN A 171 -7.18 -16.04 14.50
C ASN A 171 -5.94 -15.44 13.85
N MET A 172 -5.35 -16.22 12.95
CA MET A 172 -4.24 -15.81 12.12
C MET A 172 -4.72 -15.48 10.72
N ILE A 173 -4.43 -14.27 10.26
CA ILE A 173 -4.92 -13.74 9.00
C ILE A 173 -3.74 -13.47 8.07
N TYR A 174 -3.66 -14.21 6.98
CA TYR A 174 -2.67 -14.01 5.94
C TYR A 174 -3.13 -12.96 4.94
N THR A 175 -2.25 -12.02 4.63
CA THR A 175 -2.50 -10.98 3.63
C THR A 175 -1.29 -10.88 2.72
N TRP A 176 -1.49 -10.50 1.45
CA TRP A 176 -0.36 -10.35 0.54
C TRP A 176 0.56 -9.22 1.00
N LYS A 177 0.01 -8.03 1.21
CA LYS A 177 0.73 -6.84 1.70
C LYS A 177 0.25 -6.51 3.11
N ASP A 178 0.82 -5.45 3.70
CA ASP A 178 0.27 -4.87 4.92
C ASP A 178 -1.22 -4.58 4.68
N PHE A 179 -2.06 -5.10 5.58
CA PHE A 179 -3.48 -4.87 5.49
C PHE A 179 -3.72 -3.38 5.77
N ASP A 180 -3.98 -2.63 4.71
CA ASP A 180 -4.20 -1.19 4.82
C ASP A 180 -5.45 -0.97 5.65
N LYS A 181 -5.30 -0.34 6.81
CA LYS A 181 -6.40 -0.08 7.73
C LYS A 181 -7.33 1.02 7.19
N ASN A 182 -6.92 1.72 6.13
CA ASN A 182 -7.68 2.76 5.45
C ASN A 182 -8.54 2.21 4.31
N LEU A 183 -8.97 0.95 4.40
CA LEU A 183 -9.98 0.34 3.54
C LEU A 183 -11.35 1.03 3.75
N ILE A 184 -11.45 2.31 3.37
CA ILE A 184 -12.61 3.19 3.56
C ILE A 184 -13.89 2.50 3.09
N ASP A 185 -13.82 1.79 1.97
CA ASP A 185 -15.00 1.12 1.39
C ASP A 185 -15.55 0.01 2.31
N TYR A 186 -14.66 -0.64 3.09
CA TYR A 186 -14.98 -1.74 3.99
C TYR A 186 -15.39 -1.27 5.39
N GLN A 187 -15.19 0.01 5.72
CA GLN A 187 -15.61 0.63 6.99
C GLN A 187 -17.13 0.67 7.18
N SER A 188 -17.91 0.24 6.18
CA SER A 188 -19.34 0.05 6.32
C SER A 188 -19.70 -0.98 7.41
N TYR A 189 -18.90 -2.04 7.58
CA TYR A 189 -19.11 -3.04 8.64
C TYR A 189 -18.47 -2.61 9.97
N GLN A 190 -19.15 -2.88 11.09
CA GLN A 190 -18.73 -2.38 12.41
C GLN A 190 -17.40 -2.96 12.85
N VAL A 191 -17.11 -4.19 12.44
CA VAL A 191 -15.82 -4.87 12.71
C VAL A 191 -14.59 -4.08 12.24
N PHE A 192 -14.76 -3.20 11.24
CA PHE A 192 -13.68 -2.34 10.74
C PHE A 192 -13.66 -0.94 11.37
N LEU A 193 -14.71 -0.54 12.11
CA LEU A 193 -14.84 0.78 12.73
C LEU A 193 -14.25 0.82 14.16
N ASN A 194 -14.43 -0.24 14.94
CA ASN A 194 -14.17 -0.21 16.39
C ASN A 194 -12.69 -0.36 16.78
N GLY A 195 -11.79 -0.39 15.80
CA GLY A 195 -10.37 -0.65 16.06
C GLY A 195 -10.07 -2.10 16.46
N ASP A 196 -11.06 -2.99 16.47
CA ASP A 196 -10.91 -4.44 16.70
C ASP A 196 -9.93 -5.07 15.69
N ILE A 197 -9.93 -4.55 14.47
CA ILE A 197 -8.94 -4.89 13.45
C ILE A 197 -7.49 -4.65 13.91
N ASN A 198 -7.23 -3.73 14.84
CA ASN A 198 -5.87 -3.49 15.34
C ASN A 198 -5.38 -4.61 16.27
N GLN A 199 -6.32 -5.39 16.82
CA GLN A 199 -6.02 -6.52 17.72
C GLN A 199 -5.82 -7.82 16.93
N CYS A 200 -6.24 -7.85 15.66
CA CYS A 200 -6.07 -8.98 14.77
C CYS A 200 -4.59 -9.29 14.49
N HIS A 201 -4.30 -10.58 14.29
CA HIS A 201 -2.95 -11.04 13.96
C HIS A 201 -2.80 -11.19 12.44
N PHE A 202 -2.39 -10.09 11.80
CA PHE A 202 -2.08 -10.07 10.37
C PHE A 202 -0.65 -10.51 10.07
N VAL A 203 -0.52 -11.37 9.07
CA VAL A 203 0.75 -11.88 8.57
C VAL A 203 0.93 -11.40 7.13
N ASN A 204 1.85 -10.45 6.95
CA ASN A 204 2.24 -9.97 5.62
C ASN A 204 3.10 -11.04 4.91
N VAL A 205 2.46 -11.81 4.04
CA VAL A 205 3.09 -12.92 3.32
C VAL A 205 4.16 -12.43 2.35
N GLN A 206 4.02 -11.23 1.76
CA GLN A 206 5.03 -10.68 0.87
C GLN A 206 6.35 -10.37 1.60
N ASN A 207 6.30 -9.91 2.86
CA ASN A 207 7.51 -9.71 3.67
C ASN A 207 8.19 -11.05 4.00
N CYS A 208 7.40 -12.06 4.36
CA CYS A 208 7.92 -13.42 4.56
C CYS A 208 8.56 -13.96 3.27
N PHE A 209 7.90 -13.73 2.12
CA PHE A 209 8.36 -14.15 0.81
C PHE A 209 9.69 -13.50 0.43
N LYS A 210 9.81 -12.17 0.54
CA LYS A 210 11.06 -11.44 0.26
C LYS A 210 12.23 -12.02 1.05
N THR A 211 12.03 -12.21 2.35
CA THR A 211 13.06 -12.72 3.26
C THR A 211 13.49 -14.12 2.85
N TRP A 212 12.53 -15.02 2.64
CA TRP A 212 12.78 -16.39 2.23
C TRP A 212 13.46 -16.46 0.85
N TYR A 213 12.94 -15.74 -0.13
CA TYR A 213 13.42 -15.74 -1.51
C TYR A 213 14.86 -15.22 -1.59
N ASN A 214 15.16 -14.08 -0.98
CA ASN A 214 16.50 -13.49 -0.99
C ASN A 214 17.53 -14.34 -0.23
N THR A 215 17.11 -15.07 0.81
CA THR A 215 17.99 -16.00 1.54
C THR A 215 18.26 -17.28 0.75
N THR A 216 17.21 -17.83 0.12
CA THR A 216 17.30 -19.08 -0.66
C THR A 216 18.06 -18.88 -1.96
N PHE A 217 17.84 -17.74 -2.60
CA PHE A 217 18.42 -17.37 -3.88
C PHE A 217 19.40 -16.21 -3.69
N GLY A 218 20.50 -16.49 -3.01
CA GLY A 218 21.53 -15.50 -2.70
C GLY A 218 22.06 -14.77 -3.93
N HIS A 219 22.17 -13.45 -3.81
CA HIS A 219 22.70 -12.57 -4.86
C HIS A 219 24.22 -12.41 -4.72
N ASN A 220 24.98 -12.60 -5.80
CA ASN A 220 26.38 -12.23 -5.81
C ASN A 220 26.49 -10.69 -5.93
N GLN A 221 27.08 -10.04 -4.92
CA GLN A 221 27.25 -8.58 -4.88
C GLN A 221 27.99 -8.02 -6.10
N ASN A 222 28.81 -8.84 -6.78
CA ASN A 222 29.56 -8.46 -7.98
C ASN A 222 28.82 -8.78 -9.29
N CYS A 223 27.53 -9.12 -9.22
CA CYS A 223 26.75 -9.34 -10.42
C CYS A 223 26.51 -7.99 -11.12
N ASN A 224 26.99 -7.89 -12.37
CA ASN A 224 26.69 -6.77 -13.24
C ASN A 224 25.18 -6.75 -13.51
N GLN A 225 24.49 -5.83 -12.86
CA GLN A 225 23.04 -5.73 -12.91
C GLN A 225 22.60 -5.41 -14.34
N LEU A 226 21.97 -6.37 -15.00
CA LEU A 226 21.07 -6.06 -16.10
C LEU A 226 19.73 -5.68 -15.45
N LEU A 227 19.48 -4.38 -15.34
CA LEU A 227 18.16 -3.88 -14.94
C LEU A 227 17.16 -4.29 -16.02
N ASP A 228 16.34 -5.29 -15.72
CA ASP A 228 15.19 -5.59 -16.57
C ASP A 228 14.06 -4.64 -16.16
N PHE A 229 13.91 -3.58 -16.95
CA PHE A 229 12.90 -2.55 -16.75
C PHE A 229 11.49 -2.99 -17.19
N ASN A 230 11.32 -4.26 -17.57
CA ASN A 230 10.05 -4.83 -18.03
C ASN A 230 9.19 -5.45 -16.91
N ASP A 231 9.61 -5.34 -15.65
CA ASP A 231 8.78 -5.84 -14.57
C ASP A 231 7.63 -4.88 -14.23
N ILE A 232 6.48 -5.45 -13.86
CA ILE A 232 5.24 -4.75 -13.43
C ILE A 232 5.45 -3.97 -12.11
N ASP A 233 6.65 -4.04 -11.55
CA ASP A 233 6.86 -4.32 -10.13
C ASP A 233 8.16 -3.67 -9.63
N ASP A 234 8.69 -2.71 -10.40
CA ASP A 234 10.01 -2.06 -10.32
C ASP A 234 11.18 -2.84 -10.93
N PRO A 235 12.32 -2.19 -11.28
CA PRO A 235 13.41 -2.83 -12.03
C PRO A 235 13.97 -4.05 -11.30
N LEU A 236 14.02 -5.19 -11.98
CA LEU A 236 14.63 -6.40 -11.43
C LEU A 236 16.13 -6.42 -11.69
N CYS A 237 16.91 -6.80 -10.67
CA CYS A 237 18.27 -7.23 -10.90
C CYS A 237 18.24 -8.62 -11.58
N SER A 238 18.58 -8.68 -12.86
CA SER A 238 18.57 -9.92 -13.63
C SER A 238 19.95 -10.57 -13.63
N CYS A 239 20.40 -11.06 -12.49
CA CYS A 239 21.60 -11.88 -12.44
C CYS A 239 21.31 -13.22 -13.09
N SER A 240 21.75 -13.40 -14.34
CA SER A 240 21.80 -14.65 -15.10
C SER A 240 20.73 -15.67 -14.67
N HIS A 241 19.44 -15.28 -14.71
CA HIS A 241 18.23 -16.09 -14.45
C HIS A 241 17.47 -15.92 -13.12
N ARG A 242 17.83 -15.02 -12.18
CA ARG A 242 17.04 -14.85 -10.94
C ARG A 242 16.81 -13.39 -10.55
N PRO A 243 15.54 -12.91 -10.52
CA PRO A 243 15.21 -11.57 -10.05
C PRO A 243 15.50 -11.41 -8.57
N VAL A 244 16.31 -10.43 -8.20
CA VAL A 244 16.48 -10.03 -6.80
C VAL A 244 15.91 -8.64 -6.62
N LYS A 245 15.07 -8.47 -5.59
CA LYS A 245 14.52 -7.17 -5.20
C LYS A 245 15.17 -6.65 -3.92
N CYS A 246 15.34 -5.35 -3.87
CA CYS A 246 15.78 -4.66 -2.67
C CYS A 246 14.76 -4.88 -1.53
N PRO A 247 15.19 -4.86 -0.26
CA PRO A 247 14.27 -5.00 0.88
C PRO A 247 13.10 -4.01 0.88
N THR A 248 13.29 -2.82 0.30
CA THR A 248 12.30 -1.74 0.22
C THR A 248 11.34 -1.89 -0.96
N GLU A 249 11.67 -2.69 -1.97
CA GLU A 249 10.86 -2.86 -3.17
C GLU A 249 9.72 -3.86 -2.92
N GLN A 250 8.60 -3.70 -3.60
CA GLN A 250 7.43 -4.57 -3.46
C GLN A 250 7.50 -5.74 -4.44
N TRP A 251 6.88 -6.87 -4.11
CA TRP A 251 6.60 -7.96 -5.05
C TRP A 251 5.11 -8.01 -5.35
N SER A 252 4.75 -8.11 -6.62
CA SER A 252 3.43 -8.57 -7.05
C SER A 252 3.29 -10.04 -6.75
N LEU A 253 2.06 -10.42 -6.43
CA LEU A 253 1.69 -11.81 -6.22
C LEU A 253 1.91 -12.62 -7.51
N THR A 254 1.58 -12.06 -8.68
CA THR A 254 1.81 -12.69 -9.99
C THR A 254 3.26 -13.11 -10.17
N ASN A 255 4.21 -12.22 -9.93
CA ASN A 255 5.62 -12.55 -10.06
C ASN A 255 6.08 -13.54 -9.00
N ALA A 256 5.67 -13.35 -7.74
CA ALA A 256 6.01 -14.29 -6.68
C ALA A 256 5.56 -15.73 -7.05
N ILE A 257 4.37 -15.89 -7.63
CA ILE A 257 3.89 -17.19 -8.13
C ILE A 257 4.72 -17.67 -9.33
N ALA A 258 4.95 -16.81 -10.33
CA ALA A 258 5.69 -17.18 -11.53
C ALA A 258 7.12 -17.64 -11.22
N TYR A 259 7.84 -16.91 -10.36
CA TYR A 259 9.23 -17.24 -10.04
C TYR A 259 9.37 -18.38 -9.04
N THR A 260 8.36 -18.64 -8.21
CA THR A 260 8.41 -19.74 -7.23
C THR A 260 7.94 -21.06 -7.83
N PHE A 261 6.88 -21.03 -8.64
CA PHE A 261 6.19 -22.22 -9.10
C PHE A 261 6.27 -22.45 -10.61
N HIS A 262 6.86 -21.52 -11.37
CA HIS A 262 6.80 -21.53 -12.84
C HIS A 262 5.37 -21.59 -13.37
N GLN A 263 4.48 -20.83 -12.70
CA GLN A 263 3.05 -20.79 -12.97
C GLN A 263 2.59 -19.40 -13.42
N ASN A 264 1.71 -19.35 -14.40
CA ASN A 264 1.04 -18.14 -14.83
C ASN A 264 -0.15 -17.86 -13.91
N PHE A 265 -0.06 -16.76 -13.18
CA PHE A 265 -1.14 -16.21 -12.36
C PHE A 265 -1.57 -14.88 -12.98
N SER A 266 -2.46 -14.94 -13.98
CA SER A 266 -3.01 -13.73 -14.58
C SER A 266 -4.12 -13.16 -13.70
N ASN A 267 -3.97 -11.90 -13.28
CA ASN A 267 -4.98 -11.14 -12.54
C ASN A 267 -6.32 -10.96 -13.29
N GLY A 268 -6.40 -11.40 -14.56
CA GLY A 268 -7.56 -11.20 -15.44
C GLY A 268 -8.66 -12.26 -15.36
N SER A 269 -8.48 -13.34 -14.60
CA SER A 269 -9.49 -14.42 -14.54
C SER A 269 -9.79 -14.83 -13.10
N THR A 270 -10.93 -14.37 -12.59
CA THR A 270 -11.60 -14.76 -11.33
C THR A 270 -10.84 -14.41 -10.05
N SER A 271 -11.39 -13.48 -9.25
CA SER A 271 -10.95 -13.11 -7.90
C SER A 271 -10.50 -14.32 -7.07
N SER A 272 -11.30 -15.40 -7.12
CA SER A 272 -11.15 -16.66 -6.38
C SER A 272 -9.77 -17.36 -6.36
N LYS A 273 -8.80 -16.97 -7.20
CA LYS A 273 -7.46 -17.60 -7.21
C LYS A 273 -6.46 -16.85 -6.31
N THR A 274 -6.79 -15.64 -5.85
CA THR A 274 -5.85 -14.76 -5.15
C THR A 274 -5.51 -15.25 -3.75
N CYS A 275 -6.53 -15.52 -2.93
CA CYS A 275 -6.31 -16.08 -1.60
C CYS A 275 -5.54 -17.42 -1.64
N PRO A 276 -5.91 -18.39 -2.50
CA PRO A 276 -5.14 -19.63 -2.66
C PRO A 276 -3.68 -19.43 -3.06
N ALA A 277 -3.39 -18.42 -3.89
CA ALA A 277 -2.01 -18.10 -4.28
C ALA A 277 -1.20 -17.59 -3.09
N ILE A 278 -1.78 -16.70 -2.28
CA ILE A 278 -1.16 -16.21 -1.03
C ILE A 278 -0.92 -17.39 -0.07
N THR A 279 -1.94 -18.22 0.16
CA THR A 279 -1.87 -19.42 1.00
C THR A 279 -0.78 -20.38 0.51
N LYS A 280 -0.71 -20.61 -0.81
CA LYS A 280 0.30 -21.49 -1.43
C LYS A 280 1.72 -20.99 -1.21
N LEU A 281 1.96 -19.69 -1.36
CA LEU A 281 3.26 -19.09 -1.07
C LEU A 281 3.62 -19.22 0.40
N PHE A 282 2.68 -18.87 1.29
CA PHE A 282 2.92 -18.95 2.74
C PHE A 282 3.28 -20.38 3.17
N ASN A 283 2.57 -21.39 2.68
CA ASN A 283 2.87 -22.79 3.01
C ASN A 283 4.28 -23.22 2.57
N ILE A 284 4.75 -22.82 1.38
CA ILE A 284 6.12 -23.11 0.96
C ILE A 284 7.15 -22.41 1.85
N ILE A 285 6.92 -21.15 2.19
CA ILE A 285 7.82 -20.39 3.06
C ILE A 285 7.89 -21.06 4.44
N GLN A 286 6.74 -21.40 5.01
CA GLN A 286 6.63 -22.05 6.32
C GLN A 286 7.30 -23.43 6.35
N ASN A 287 7.17 -24.22 5.29
CA ASN A 287 7.82 -25.54 5.18
C ASN A 287 9.36 -25.44 5.14
N ASN A 288 9.90 -24.26 4.83
CA ASN A 288 11.34 -23.99 4.84
C ASN A 288 11.81 -23.32 6.14
N TRP A 289 10.93 -23.07 7.11
CA TRP A 289 11.32 -22.47 8.39
C TRP A 289 12.00 -23.48 9.32
N THR A 290 13.07 -23.02 9.95
CA THR A 290 13.68 -23.69 11.08
C THR A 290 12.73 -23.72 12.28
N ARG A 291 12.95 -24.66 13.21
CA ARG A 291 12.19 -24.72 14.48
C ARG A 291 12.22 -23.39 15.24
N GLN A 292 13.36 -22.70 15.25
CA GLN A 292 13.51 -21.40 15.91
C GLN A 292 12.64 -20.32 15.24
N GLN A 293 12.59 -20.28 13.91
CA GLN A 293 11.71 -19.36 13.18
C GLN A 293 10.22 -19.66 13.43
N ILE A 294 9.85 -20.94 13.51
CA ILE A 294 8.49 -21.35 13.88
C ILE A 294 8.15 -20.90 15.30
N GLU A 295 9.03 -21.11 16.26
CA GLU A 295 8.82 -20.71 17.66
C GLU A 295 8.79 -19.19 17.81
N TYR A 296 9.66 -18.46 17.12
CA TYR A 296 9.64 -17.00 17.06
C TYR A 296 8.32 -16.48 16.49
N PHE A 297 7.89 -17.03 15.36
CA PHE A 297 6.62 -16.67 14.72
C PHE A 297 5.43 -16.94 15.64
N ARG A 298 5.37 -18.12 16.28
CA ARG A 298 4.32 -18.45 17.28
C ARG A 298 4.32 -17.49 18.46
N LYS A 299 5.51 -17.11 18.97
CA LYS A 299 5.61 -16.14 20.07
C LYS A 299 5.07 -14.77 19.65
N GLN A 300 5.39 -14.30 18.43
CA GLN A 300 4.80 -13.07 17.91
C GLN A 300 3.27 -13.18 17.78
N CYS A 301 2.74 -14.36 17.42
CA CYS A 301 1.30 -14.61 17.41
C CYS A 301 0.66 -14.61 18.82
N HIS A 302 1.40 -14.89 19.89
CA HIS A 302 0.84 -14.97 21.26
C HIS A 302 1.07 -13.72 22.11
N ILE A 303 2.08 -12.90 21.80
CA ILE A 303 2.44 -11.70 22.59
C ILE A 303 1.41 -10.57 22.45
N ASN A 304 0.55 -10.61 21.43
CA ASN A 304 -0.50 -9.59 21.20
C ASN A 304 -1.89 -10.00 21.69
N SER A 305 -2.06 -11.14 22.37
CA SER A 305 -3.25 -11.38 23.18
C SER A 305 -3.01 -10.72 24.55
N PRO A 306 -3.62 -9.56 24.85
CA PRO A 306 -3.54 -9.01 26.20
C PRO A 306 -4.12 -10.07 27.14
N ASN A 307 -3.36 -10.41 28.18
CA ASN A 307 -3.71 -11.40 29.19
C ASN A 307 -5.21 -11.35 29.53
N GLY A 308 -5.93 -12.42 29.16
CA GLY A 308 -7.16 -12.82 29.83
C GLY A 308 -6.84 -13.45 31.17
#